data_AF-A0A1V3RF64-F1
#
_entry.id   AF-A0A1V3RF64-F1
#
_cell.length_a   1.000
_cell.length_b   1.000
_cell.length_c   1.000
_cell.angle_alpha   90.00
_cell.angle_beta   90.00
_cell.angle_gamma   90.00
#
_symmetry.space_group_name_H-M   'P 1'
#
loop_
_entity.id
_entity.type
_entity.pdbx_description
1 polymer ?
#
loop_
_entity_poly.entity_id
_entity_poly.type
_entity_poly.pdbx_seq_one_letter_code
_entity_poly.pdbx_strand_id
1 'polypeptide(L)'
;MILNKKMRNENPNLKLLSISVIYSLSTIFMWTLSKNDESASLGYLFMLVIIWAILTIVTGIIIWKDKIKIKNWNILILIFCTPVPFIFFLSATSKEQVRGPWEYNKNNRRIREITYENRKEYSSSVDKTSEEYPIPANDKYHLDSIVYYGENSKIIETKHFK
;
A
#
# COMPACT_ATOMS: atom_id res chain seq x y z
N MET A 1 9.19 12.76 -39.47
CA MET A 1 7.70 12.66 -39.51
C MET A 1 7.16 11.26 -39.90
N ILE A 2 8.00 10.22 -40.06
CA ILE A 2 7.57 8.88 -40.54
C ILE A 2 7.23 7.90 -39.40
N LEU A 3 7.79 8.11 -38.19
CA LEU A 3 7.54 7.26 -37.02
C LEU A 3 6.09 7.28 -36.50
N ASN A 4 5.36 8.37 -36.72
CA ASN A 4 4.02 8.55 -36.15
C ASN A 4 2.89 7.87 -36.93
N LYS A 5 3.13 7.49 -38.20
CA LYS A 5 2.09 6.86 -39.04
C LYS A 5 1.97 5.36 -38.79
N LYS A 6 3.07 4.71 -38.36
CA LYS A 6 3.11 3.27 -38.07
C LYS A 6 2.45 2.92 -36.73
N MET A 7 2.45 3.83 -35.75
CA MET A 7 1.77 3.65 -34.46
C MET A 7 0.24 3.74 -34.53
N ARG A 8 -0.32 4.31 -35.61
CA ARG A 8 -1.75 4.63 -35.71
C ARG A 8 -2.64 3.44 -36.12
N ASN A 9 -2.06 2.30 -36.52
CA ASN A 9 -2.83 1.22 -37.18
C ASN A 9 -2.72 -0.16 -36.51
N GLU A 10 -2.30 -0.22 -35.26
CA GLU A 10 -2.23 -1.46 -34.50
C GLU A 10 -3.20 -1.40 -33.35
N ASN A 11 -4.45 -1.80 -33.61
CA ASN A 11 -5.47 -1.88 -32.57
C ASN A 11 -5.03 -2.87 -31.48
N PRO A 12 -5.20 -2.51 -30.20
CA PRO A 12 -4.90 -3.40 -29.09
C PRO A 12 -5.77 -4.66 -29.16
N ASN A 13 -5.21 -5.80 -28.76
CA ASN A 13 -6.00 -7.01 -28.67
C ASN A 13 -7.04 -6.87 -27.54
N LEU A 14 -8.32 -6.89 -27.91
CA LEU A 14 -9.42 -6.69 -26.97
C LEU A 14 -9.43 -7.71 -25.82
N LYS A 15 -9.05 -8.97 -26.07
CA LYS A 15 -9.01 -10.00 -25.03
C LYS A 15 -7.93 -9.71 -23.99
N LEU A 16 -6.74 -9.34 -24.43
CA LEU A 16 -5.64 -8.94 -23.54
C LEU A 16 -6.00 -7.69 -22.75
N LEU A 17 -6.66 -6.72 -23.39
CA LEU A 17 -7.14 -5.50 -22.73
C LEU A 17 -8.17 -5.83 -21.65
N SER A 18 -9.14 -6.70 -21.92
CA SER A 18 -10.12 -7.12 -20.92
C SER A 18 -9.46 -7.79 -19.72
N ILE A 19 -8.46 -8.64 -19.94
CA ILE A 19 -7.73 -9.31 -18.86
C ILE A 19 -6.93 -8.29 -18.05
N SER A 20 -6.26 -7.32 -18.68
CA SER A 20 -5.50 -6.30 -17.95
C SER A 20 -6.38 -5.42 -17.07
N VAL A 21 -7.59 -5.11 -17.54
CA VAL A 21 -8.61 -4.39 -16.75
C VAL A 21 -9.07 -5.24 -15.56
N ILE A 22 -9.41 -6.52 -15.79
CA ILE A 22 -9.79 -7.44 -14.70
C ILE A 22 -8.65 -7.55 -13.68
N TYR A 23 -7.42 -7.74 -14.14
CA TYR A 23 -6.23 -7.82 -13.30
C TYR A 23 -6.09 -6.59 -12.40
N SER A 24 -6.19 -5.40 -13.00
CA SER A 24 -6.08 -4.13 -12.29
C SER A 24 -7.19 -3.96 -11.25
N LEU A 25 -8.44 -4.23 -11.63
CA LEU A 25 -9.59 -4.13 -10.73
C LEU A 25 -9.50 -5.12 -9.57
N SER A 26 -9.17 -6.38 -9.82
CA SER A 26 -8.98 -7.39 -8.78
C SER A 26 -7.89 -6.97 -7.79
N THR A 27 -6.79 -6.41 -8.30
CA THR A 27 -5.68 -6.01 -7.44
C THR A 27 -6.03 -4.78 -6.58
N ILE A 28 -6.71 -3.77 -7.15
CA ILE A 28 -7.21 -2.60 -6.41
C ILE A 28 -8.23 -3.03 -5.34
N PHE A 29 -9.14 -3.94 -5.69
CA PHE A 29 -10.15 -4.46 -4.78
C PHE A 29 -9.50 -5.17 -3.58
N MET A 30 -8.56 -6.08 -3.83
CA MET A 30 -7.82 -6.79 -2.78
C MET A 30 -6.99 -5.83 -1.91
N TRP A 31 -6.36 -4.83 -2.51
CA TRP A 31 -5.63 -3.79 -1.77
C TRP A 31 -6.55 -3.01 -0.82
N THR A 32 -7.75 -2.66 -1.28
CA THR A 32 -8.74 -1.94 -0.46
C THR A 32 -9.20 -2.78 0.72
N LEU A 33 -9.47 -4.08 0.50
CA LEU A 33 -9.79 -5.00 1.59
C LEU A 33 -8.66 -5.12 2.60
N SER A 34 -7.41 -5.27 2.12
CA SER A 34 -6.23 -5.36 2.98
C SER A 34 -6.02 -4.10 3.84
N LYS A 35 -6.45 -2.93 3.37
CA LYS A 35 -6.35 -1.67 4.12
C LYS A 35 -7.45 -1.48 5.15
N ASN A 36 -8.63 -2.05 4.92
CA ASN A 36 -9.78 -1.88 5.80
C ASN A 36 -9.78 -2.86 6.97
N ASP A 37 -9.04 -3.97 6.87
CA ASP A 37 -9.02 -5.02 7.87
C ASP A 37 -7.57 -5.37 8.28
N GLU A 38 -7.10 -4.72 9.35
CA GLU A 38 -5.72 -4.84 9.83
C GLU A 38 -5.39 -6.28 10.32
N SER A 39 -6.41 -6.98 10.85
CA SER A 39 -6.26 -8.30 11.47
C SER A 39 -6.02 -9.43 10.47
N ALA A 40 -6.59 -9.32 9.27
CA ALA A 40 -6.51 -10.33 8.20
C ALA A 40 -5.59 -9.91 7.03
N SER A 41 -4.83 -8.82 7.19
CA SER A 41 -3.99 -8.22 6.14
C SER A 41 -3.04 -9.21 5.45
N LEU A 42 -2.42 -10.14 6.19
CA LEU A 42 -1.54 -11.17 5.62
C LEU A 42 -2.30 -12.18 4.77
N GLY A 43 -3.51 -12.57 5.18
CA GLY A 43 -4.38 -13.48 4.42
C GLY A 43 -4.79 -12.86 3.08
N TYR A 44 -5.10 -11.57 3.06
CA TYR A 44 -5.42 -10.86 1.82
C TYR A 44 -4.22 -10.76 0.87
N LEU A 45 -3.01 -10.55 1.38
CA LEU A 45 -1.79 -10.58 0.56
C LEU A 45 -1.55 -11.97 -0.04
N PHE A 46 -1.76 -13.04 0.73
CA PHE A 46 -1.63 -14.41 0.22
C PHE A 46 -2.66 -14.72 -0.88
N MET A 47 -3.92 -14.32 -0.68
CA MET A 47 -4.98 -14.45 -1.69
C MET A 47 -4.66 -13.67 -2.97
N LEU A 48 -4.06 -12.49 -2.83
CA LEU A 48 -3.62 -11.67 -3.97
C LEU A 48 -2.53 -12.37 -4.80
N VAL A 49 -1.58 -13.06 -4.17
CA VAL A 49 -0.58 -13.89 -4.88
C VAL A 49 -1.24 -15.04 -5.65
N ILE A 50 -2.25 -15.70 -5.08
CA ILE A 50 -3.01 -16.76 -5.77
C ILE A 50 -3.73 -16.20 -7.00
N ILE A 51 -4.43 -15.08 -6.85
CA ILE A 51 -5.13 -14.41 -7.96
C ILE A 51 -4.15 -14.06 -9.08
N TRP A 52 -2.98 -13.53 -8.73
CA TRP A 52 -1.93 -13.23 -9.70
C TRP A 52 -1.43 -14.44 -10.45
N ALA A 53 -1.21 -15.57 -9.76
CA ALA A 53 -0.79 -16.81 -10.39
C ALA A 53 -1.84 -17.29 -11.39
N ILE A 54 -3.12 -17.32 -11.00
CA ILE A 54 -4.24 -17.75 -11.86
C ILE A 54 -4.34 -16.85 -13.10
N LEU A 55 -4.35 -15.53 -12.93
CA LEU A 55 -4.49 -14.59 -14.04
C LEU A 55 -3.29 -14.63 -14.99
N THR A 56 -2.08 -14.84 -14.48
CA THR A 56 -0.87 -15.00 -15.29
C THR A 56 -0.95 -16.26 -16.15
N ILE A 57 -1.39 -17.38 -15.57
CA ILE A 57 -1.60 -18.65 -16.30
C ILE A 57 -2.66 -18.47 -17.39
N VAL A 58 -3.80 -17.87 -17.07
CA VAL A 58 -4.88 -17.60 -18.03
C VAL A 58 -4.39 -16.73 -19.18
N THR A 59 -3.62 -15.68 -18.88
CA THR A 59 -3.03 -14.80 -19.89
C THR A 59 -2.08 -15.58 -20.81
N GLY A 60 -1.22 -16.43 -20.24
CA GLY A 60 -0.30 -17.28 -21.00
C GLY A 60 -1.02 -18.24 -21.94
N ILE A 61 -2.08 -18.90 -21.46
CA ILE A 61 -2.91 -19.81 -22.27
C ILE A 61 -3.55 -19.06 -23.45
N ILE A 62 -4.07 -17.86 -23.22
CA ILE A 62 -4.72 -17.06 -24.28
C ILE A 62 -3.72 -16.62 -25.34
N ILE A 63 -2.53 -16.15 -24.93
CA ILE A 63 -1.46 -15.78 -25.87
C ILE A 63 -1.05 -16.97 -26.72
N TRP A 64 -0.90 -18.15 -26.09
CA TRP A 64 -0.52 -19.38 -26.78
C TRP A 64 -1.60 -19.85 -27.76
N LYS A 65 -2.86 -19.92 -27.30
CA LYS A 65 -4.00 -20.42 -28.08
C LYS A 65 -4.34 -19.50 -29.26
N ASP A 66 -4.39 -18.19 -29.02
CA ASP A 66 -4.77 -17.20 -30.04
C ASP A 66 -3.56 -16.74 -30.88
N LYS A 67 -2.36 -17.28 -30.62
CA LYS A 67 -1.09 -16.93 -31.30
C LYS A 67 -0.89 -15.42 -31.42
N ILE A 68 -1.15 -14.70 -30.32
CA ILE A 68 -1.19 -13.24 -30.33
C ILE A 68 0.21 -12.71 -30.66
N LYS A 69 0.31 -11.90 -31.72
CA LYS A 69 1.57 -11.24 -32.08
C LYS A 69 1.91 -10.18 -31.03
N ILE A 70 3.07 -10.34 -30.41
CA ILE A 70 3.63 -9.39 -29.45
C ILE A 70 4.14 -8.16 -30.24
N LYS A 71 3.29 -7.14 -30.29
CA LYS A 71 3.55 -5.81 -30.87
C LYS A 71 3.57 -4.76 -29.76
N ASN A 72 4.08 -3.55 -30.02
CA ASN A 72 4.30 -2.53 -28.98
C ASN A 72 3.08 -2.27 -28.07
N TRP A 73 1.87 -2.12 -28.62
CA TRP A 73 0.66 -1.94 -27.81
C TRP A 73 0.28 -3.17 -26.97
N ASN A 74 0.45 -4.37 -27.53
CA ASN A 74 0.19 -5.61 -26.79
C ASN A 74 1.25 -5.86 -25.70
N ILE A 75 2.49 -5.41 -25.89
CA ILE A 75 3.55 -5.45 -24.86
C ILE A 75 3.15 -4.59 -23.67
N LEU A 76 2.70 -3.35 -23.93
CA LEU A 76 2.23 -2.45 -22.87
C LEU A 76 1.09 -3.11 -22.08
N ILE A 77 0.09 -3.65 -22.77
CA ILE A 77 -1.05 -4.33 -22.13
C ILE A 77 -0.60 -5.58 -21.35
N LEU A 78 0.38 -6.32 -21.86
CA LEU A 78 0.97 -7.48 -21.21
C LEU A 78 1.59 -7.12 -19.85
N ILE A 79 2.27 -5.97 -19.75
CA ILE A 79 2.81 -5.49 -18.47
C ILE A 79 1.67 -5.30 -17.46
N PHE A 80 0.51 -4.80 -17.90
CA PHE A 80 -0.67 -4.67 -17.04
C PHE A 80 -1.38 -5.99 -16.70
N CYS A 81 -1.00 -7.11 -17.33
CA CYS A 81 -1.44 -8.45 -16.95
C CYS A 81 -0.47 -9.14 -15.95
N THR A 82 0.54 -8.43 -15.47
CA THR A 82 1.54 -8.94 -14.52
C THR A 82 1.47 -8.18 -13.21
N PRO A 83 2.10 -8.67 -12.12
CA PRO A 83 2.12 -7.95 -10.84
C PRO A 83 2.95 -6.66 -10.88
N VAL A 84 3.69 -6.41 -11.96
CA VAL A 84 4.62 -5.28 -12.09
C VAL A 84 3.98 -3.92 -11.76
N PRO A 85 2.83 -3.51 -12.36
CA PRO A 85 2.24 -2.21 -12.05
C PRO A 85 1.85 -2.09 -10.59
N PHE A 86 1.45 -3.19 -9.95
CA PHE A 86 1.10 -3.17 -8.54
C PHE A 86 2.32 -3.09 -7.63
N ILE A 87 3.43 -3.74 -7.98
CA ILE A 87 4.69 -3.60 -7.23
C ILE A 87 5.15 -2.13 -7.27
N PHE A 88 5.09 -1.49 -8.44
CA PHE A 88 5.36 -0.05 -8.55
C PHE A 88 4.36 0.80 -7.76
N PHE A 89 3.07 0.46 -7.78
CA PHE A 89 2.04 1.13 -7.01
C PHE A 89 2.27 1.01 -5.49
N LEU A 90 2.63 -0.18 -5.00
CA LEU A 90 3.00 -0.41 -3.60
C LEU A 90 4.18 0.46 -3.19
N SER A 91 5.23 0.49 -4.02
CA SER A 91 6.39 1.34 -3.75
C SER A 91 6.05 2.84 -3.73
N ALA A 92 5.09 3.27 -4.54
CA ALA A 92 4.67 4.68 -4.59
C ALA A 92 3.71 5.06 -3.44
N THR A 93 2.99 4.08 -2.86
CA THR A 93 1.94 4.32 -1.84
C THR A 93 2.27 3.74 -0.47
N SER A 94 3.43 3.11 -0.32
CA SER A 94 3.90 2.59 0.95
C SER A 94 4.04 3.74 1.94
N LYS A 95 3.21 3.73 2.98
CA LYS A 95 3.43 4.55 4.17
C LYS A 95 4.75 4.11 4.81
N GLU A 96 5.41 5.05 5.47
CA GLU A 96 6.61 4.79 6.25
C GLU A 96 6.37 3.61 7.21
N GLN A 97 7.28 2.64 7.24
CA GLN A 97 7.09 1.42 8.03
C GLN A 97 7.02 1.75 9.51
N VAL A 98 5.92 1.33 10.16
CA VAL A 98 5.78 1.41 11.61
C VAL A 98 6.62 0.29 12.22
N ARG A 99 7.65 0.66 12.97
CA ARG A 99 8.51 -0.28 13.71
C ARG A 99 7.84 -0.81 14.97
N GLY A 100 6.92 -0.04 15.54
CA GLY A 100 6.09 -0.50 16.65
C GLY A 100 5.34 0.65 17.33
N PRO A 101 4.07 0.43 17.74
CA PRO A 101 3.39 1.27 18.69
C PRO A 101 3.75 0.86 20.12
N TRP A 102 4.02 1.84 20.99
CA TRP A 102 4.18 1.67 22.42
C TRP A 102 3.16 2.53 23.14
N GLU A 103 2.52 1.99 24.17
CA GLU A 103 1.59 2.74 25.00
C GLU A 103 2.03 2.70 26.45
N TYR A 104 2.11 3.86 27.09
CA TYR A 104 2.51 3.98 28.49
C TYR A 104 1.83 5.18 29.15
N ASN A 105 1.67 5.11 30.47
CA ASN A 105 1.13 6.22 31.26
C ASN A 105 2.26 7.13 31.74
N LYS A 106 2.11 8.45 31.57
CA LYS A 106 3.03 9.46 32.08
C LYS A 106 2.24 10.68 32.53
N ASN A 107 2.47 11.15 33.76
CA ASN A 107 1.79 12.32 34.33
C ASN A 107 0.25 12.25 34.26
N ASN A 108 -0.33 11.09 34.60
CA ASN A 108 -1.77 10.78 34.51
C ASN A 108 -2.36 10.93 33.10
N ARG A 109 -1.54 10.82 32.05
CA ARG A 109 -1.99 10.76 30.66
C ARG A 109 -1.49 9.47 30.02
N ARG A 110 -2.30 8.89 29.13
CA ARG A 110 -1.87 7.76 28.31
C ARG A 110 -1.20 8.32 27.04
N ILE A 111 0.04 7.93 26.83
CA ILE A 111 0.84 8.32 25.67
C ILE A 111 0.97 7.12 24.74
N ARG A 112 0.67 7.32 23.46
CA ARG A 112 0.94 6.39 22.37
C ARG A 112 2.11 6.93 21.56
N GLU A 113 3.22 6.21 21.59
CA GLU A 113 4.41 6.46 20.76
C GLU A 113 4.35 5.54 19.55
N ILE A 114 4.35 6.12 18.35
CA ILE A 114 4.45 5.38 17.09
C ILE A 114 5.83 5.64 16.51
N THR A 115 6.66 4.60 16.49
CA THR A 115 7.98 4.68 15.86
C THR A 115 7.88 4.32 14.39
N TYR A 116 8.30 5.24 13.53
CA TYR A 116 8.52 5.03 12.10
C TYR A 116 10.02 4.85 11.83
N GLU A 117 10.38 4.53 10.59
CA GLU A 117 11.77 4.34 10.20
C GLU A 117 12.64 5.59 10.41
N ASN A 118 12.13 6.80 10.08
CA ASN A 118 12.90 8.05 10.17
C ASN A 118 12.33 9.07 11.17
N ARG A 119 11.21 8.76 11.84
CA ARG A 119 10.56 9.68 12.79
C ARG A 119 9.81 8.96 13.90
N LYS A 120 9.53 9.67 14.98
CA LYS A 120 8.66 9.23 16.06
C LYS A 120 7.49 10.18 16.22
N GLU A 121 6.29 9.65 16.33
CA GLU A 121 5.07 10.43 16.61
C GLU A 121 4.58 10.11 18.02
N TYR A 122 4.23 11.14 18.78
CA TYR A 122 3.70 11.04 20.14
C TYR A 122 2.29 11.58 20.16
N SER A 123 1.35 10.75 20.62
CA SER A 123 -0.05 11.13 20.81
C SER A 123 -0.46 10.95 22.27
N SER A 124 -1.18 11.91 22.84
CA SER A 124 -1.67 11.87 24.22
C SER A 124 -3.19 11.78 24.25
N SER A 125 -3.74 11.02 25.20
CA SER A 125 -5.18 11.07 25.54
C SER A 125 -5.49 12.33 26.37
N VAL A 126 -6.71 12.86 26.21
CA VAL A 126 -7.24 13.96 27.06
C VAL A 126 -7.69 13.44 28.43
N ASP A 127 -8.17 12.20 28.47
CA ASP A 127 -8.64 11.57 29.71
C ASP A 127 -7.47 11.32 30.66
N LYS A 128 -7.65 11.73 31.92
CA LYS A 128 -6.71 11.42 33.00
C LYS A 128 -6.81 9.92 33.32
N THR A 129 -5.76 9.16 33.06
CA THR A 129 -5.67 7.76 33.49
C THR A 129 -5.06 7.68 34.88
N SER A 130 -5.54 6.76 35.72
CA SER A 130 -4.95 6.42 37.02
C SER A 130 -4.51 4.97 37.05
N GLU A 131 -3.69 4.59 38.03
CA GLU A 131 -3.31 3.17 38.24
C GLU A 131 -4.54 2.29 38.54
N GLU A 132 -5.59 2.87 39.12
CA GLU A 132 -6.85 2.20 39.44
C GLU A 132 -7.79 2.07 38.22
N TYR A 133 -7.73 3.03 37.29
CA TYR A 133 -8.52 3.04 36.05
C TYR A 133 -7.62 3.28 34.83
N PRO A 134 -6.95 2.22 34.31
CA PRO A 134 -6.01 2.34 33.21
C PRO A 134 -6.67 2.55 31.83
N ILE A 135 -8.01 2.40 31.75
CA ILE A 135 -8.77 2.49 30.50
C ILE A 135 -9.50 3.84 30.47
N PRO A 136 -9.19 4.74 29.52
CA PRO A 136 -9.91 6.00 29.37
C PRO A 136 -11.36 5.74 28.91
N ALA A 137 -12.29 6.61 29.30
CA ALA A 137 -13.70 6.49 28.93
C ALA A 137 -13.94 6.85 27.46
N ASN A 138 -13.03 7.61 26.85
CA ASN A 138 -13.00 7.92 25.42
C ASN A 138 -11.59 7.73 24.82
N ASP A 139 -11.46 6.85 23.83
CA ASP A 139 -10.22 6.63 23.06
C ASP A 139 -9.94 7.74 22.04
N LYS A 140 -9.87 9.00 22.50
CA LYS A 140 -9.47 10.14 21.66
C LYS A 140 -8.04 10.54 21.98
N TYR A 141 -7.15 10.17 21.08
CA TYR A 141 -5.76 10.61 21.08
C TYR A 141 -5.60 11.88 20.23
N HIS A 142 -4.87 12.84 20.77
CA HIS A 142 -4.42 14.02 20.04
C HIS A 142 -2.93 13.91 19.78
N LEU A 143 -2.49 14.29 18.59
CA LEU A 143 -1.08 14.33 18.26
C LEU A 143 -0.43 15.47 19.05
N ASP A 144 0.52 15.16 19.93
CA ASP A 144 1.22 16.14 20.77
C ASP A 144 2.52 16.59 20.11
N SER A 145 3.27 15.66 19.51
CA SER A 145 4.53 16.00 18.84
C SER A 145 5.01 14.97 17.82
N ILE A 146 5.84 15.42 16.90
CA ILE A 146 6.61 14.58 15.96
C ILE A 146 8.09 14.92 16.11
N VAL A 147 8.92 13.91 16.32
CA VAL A 147 10.39 14.01 16.40
C VAL A 147 11.00 13.38 15.16
N TYR A 148 11.80 14.15 14.42
CA TYR A 148 12.51 13.70 13.22
C TYR A 148 13.96 13.35 13.58
N TYR A 149 14.40 12.18 13.15
CA TYR A 149 15.77 11.70 13.37
C TYR A 149 16.57 11.74 12.07
N GLY A 150 17.83 12.15 12.16
CA GLY A 150 18.79 12.04 11.07
C GLY A 150 19.44 10.66 11.02
N GLU A 151 20.25 10.42 9.98
CA GLU A 151 20.93 9.14 9.72
C GLU A 151 21.75 8.62 10.93
N ASN A 152 22.23 9.51 11.80
CA ASN A 152 22.99 9.17 13.01
C ASN A 152 22.14 9.03 14.28
N SER A 153 20.82 8.85 14.16
CA SER A 153 19.88 8.88 15.29
C SER A 153 19.91 10.17 16.12
N LYS A 154 20.46 11.25 15.57
CA LYS A 154 20.40 12.59 16.16
C LYS A 154 19.06 13.22 15.84
N ILE A 155 18.47 13.89 16.82
CA ILE A 155 17.24 14.67 16.61
C ILE A 155 17.58 15.83 15.69
N ILE A 156 16.92 15.90 14.54
CA ILE A 156 17.01 17.03 13.60
C ILE A 156 16.00 18.10 13.99
N GLU A 157 14.76 17.68 14.26
CA GLU A 157 13.64 18.59 14.46
C GLU A 157 12.59 17.95 15.37
N THR A 158 11.99 18.75 16.25
CA THR A 158 10.78 18.36 17.00
C THR A 158 9.69 19.37 16.71
N LYS A 159 8.56 18.89 16.17
CA LYS A 159 7.35 19.68 15.96
C LYS A 159 6.36 19.39 17.07
N HIS A 160 5.94 20.42 17.78
CA HIS A 160 4.89 20.33 18.81
C HIS A 160 3.58 20.85 18.24
N PHE A 161 2.49 20.16 18.56
CA PHE A 161 1.13 20.53 18.16
C PHE A 161 0.39 20.98 19.43
N LYS A 162 -0.40 22.06 19.31
CA LYS A 162 -1.18 22.67 20.41
C LYS A 162 -2.65 22.40 20.21
#